data_AF-A0A2S1TM46-F1
#
_entry.id   AF-A0A2S1TM46-F1
#
_cell.length_a   1.000
_cell.length_b   1.000
_cell.length_c   1.000
_cell.angle_alpha   90.00
_cell.angle_beta   90.00
_cell.angle_gamma   90.00
#
_symmetry.space_group_name_H-M   'P 1'
#
loop_
_entity.id
_entity.type
_entity.pdbx_description
1 polymer ?
#
loop_
_entity_poly.entity_id
_entity_poly.type
_entity_poly.pdbx_seq_one_letter_code
_entity_poly.pdbx_strand_id
1 'polypeptide(L)' 'DWSLREGYAWAEDKEHCEEYGRMLQADPNKVSSKAKKRGLPQVGTLGAGNHYAE' A
#
# COMPACT_ATOMS: atom_id res chain seq x y z
N ASP A 1 -4.88 -10.96 0.38
CA ASP A 1 -3.75 -10.11 -0.02
C ASP A 1 -3.78 -9.78 -1.48
N TRP A 2 -3.73 -8.49 -1.81
CA TRP A 2 -3.55 -8.05 -3.19
C TRP A 2 -2.10 -8.32 -3.64
N SER A 3 -1.11 -7.83 -2.89
CA SER A 3 0.31 -7.93 -3.27
C SER A 3 0.79 -9.38 -3.45
N LEU A 4 0.33 -10.33 -2.61
CA LEU A 4 0.64 -11.76 -2.77
C LEU A 4 0.02 -12.33 -4.05
N ARG A 5 -1.27 -12.02 -4.31
CA ARG A 5 -1.99 -12.53 -5.48
C ARG A 5 -1.38 -12.02 -6.78
N GLU A 6 -0.92 -10.78 -6.79
CA GLU A 6 -0.27 -10.18 -7.97
C GLU A 6 1.23 -10.56 -8.08
N GLY A 7 1.78 -11.32 -7.12
CA GLY A 7 3.16 -11.83 -7.17
C GLY A 7 4.25 -10.85 -6.74
N TYR A 8 3.90 -9.78 -6.02
CA TYR A 8 4.85 -8.76 -5.53
C TYR A 8 5.46 -9.07 -4.16
N ALA A 9 4.99 -10.10 -3.47
CA ALA A 9 5.41 -10.45 -2.11
C ALA A 9 5.37 -11.96 -1.90
N TRP A 10 6.15 -12.45 -0.93
CA TRP A 10 6.11 -13.82 -0.43
C TRP A 10 5.12 -13.98 0.71
N ALA A 11 4.61 -15.19 0.92
CA ALA A 11 3.54 -15.44 1.88
C ALA A 11 3.92 -15.06 3.32
N GLU A 12 5.20 -15.15 3.64
CA GLU A 12 5.84 -14.85 4.92
C GLU A 12 5.98 -13.33 5.17
N ASP A 13 6.03 -12.50 4.12
CA ASP A 13 6.24 -11.04 4.25
C ASP A 13 5.17 -10.38 5.15
N LYS A 14 3.94 -10.89 5.11
CA LYS A 14 2.83 -10.40 5.95
C LYS A 14 3.08 -10.61 7.44
N GLU A 15 3.77 -11.69 7.82
CA GLU A 15 4.00 -12.03 9.23
C GLU A 15 5.01 -11.07 9.88
N HIS A 16 5.77 -10.37 9.04
CA HIS A 16 6.76 -9.39 9.43
C HIS A 16 6.28 -7.94 9.25
N CYS A 17 5.02 -7.73 8.88
CA CYS A 17 4.40 -6.42 8.77
C CYS A 17 3.42 -6.19 9.94
N GLU A 18 3.43 -4.98 10.51
CA GLU A 18 2.39 -4.56 11.46
C GLU A 18 0.99 -4.77 10.86
N GLU A 19 0.03 -5.25 11.68
CA GLU A 19 -1.35 -5.58 11.26
C GLU A 19 -1.42 -6.52 10.04
N TYR A 20 -0.40 -7.37 9.84
CA TYR A 20 -0.27 -8.22 8.66
C TYR A 20 -0.35 -7.46 7.32
N GLY A 21 0.09 -6.19 7.31
CA GLY A 21 0.04 -5.33 6.14
C GLY A 21 -1.36 -4.84 5.76
N ARG A 22 -2.37 -4.98 6.64
CA ARG A 22 -3.75 -4.54 6.35
C ARG A 22 -4.59 -4.22 7.60
N MET A 23 -5.01 -2.98 7.72
CA MET A 23 -6.06 -2.57 8.67
C MET A 23 -7.46 -3.02 8.18
N LEU A 24 -8.18 -3.78 8.99
CA LEU A 24 -9.49 -4.40 8.63
C LEU A 24 -10.63 -3.39 8.43
N GLN A 25 -10.50 -2.21 9.02
CA GLN A 25 -11.48 -1.14 9.12
C GLN A 25 -11.38 -0.14 7.95
N ALA A 26 -10.48 -0.36 7.00
CA ALA A 26 -10.32 0.49 5.82
C ALA A 26 -11.56 0.40 4.89
N ASP A 27 -12.23 1.53 4.66
CA ASP A 27 -13.37 1.64 3.74
C ASP A 27 -13.02 2.53 2.53
N PRO A 28 -12.88 1.97 1.31
CA PRO A 28 -12.54 2.74 0.12
C PRO A 28 -13.62 3.75 -0.27
N ASN A 29 -14.86 3.64 0.23
CA ASN A 29 -15.93 4.60 -0.04
C ASN A 29 -15.76 5.91 0.75
N LYS A 30 -14.96 5.89 1.82
CA LYS A 30 -14.60 7.10 2.58
C LYS A 30 -13.47 7.91 1.93
N VAL A 31 -12.83 7.37 0.89
CA VAL A 31 -11.74 8.02 0.16
C VAL A 31 -12.30 8.77 -1.05
N SER A 32 -12.10 10.09 -1.10
CA SER A 32 -12.58 10.94 -2.19
C SER A 32 -12.02 10.54 -3.56
N SER A 33 -12.77 10.83 -4.63
CA SER A 33 -12.33 10.60 -6.01
C SER A 33 -11.05 11.38 -6.35
N LYS A 34 -10.90 12.60 -5.82
CA LYS A 34 -9.69 13.43 -5.98
C LYS A 34 -8.46 12.76 -5.35
N ALA A 35 -8.59 12.22 -4.14
CA ALA A 35 -7.50 11.51 -3.47
C ALA A 35 -7.08 10.25 -4.25
N LYS A 36 -8.05 9.43 -4.69
CA LYS A 36 -7.78 8.23 -5.50
C LYS A 36 -7.05 8.58 -6.81
N LYS A 37 -7.54 9.58 -7.55
CA LYS A 37 -6.91 10.03 -8.82
C LYS A 37 -5.48 10.50 -8.63
N ARG A 38 -5.19 11.18 -7.50
CA ARG A 38 -3.85 11.69 -7.20
C ARG A 38 -2.88 10.57 -6.78
N GLY A 39 -3.33 9.64 -5.94
CA GLY A 39 -2.45 8.63 -5.32
C GLY A 39 -2.25 7.37 -6.16
N LEU A 40 -3.25 6.92 -6.91
CA LEU A 40 -3.18 5.66 -7.66
C LEU A 40 -1.97 5.53 -8.60
N PRO A 41 -1.59 6.55 -9.41
CA PRO A 41 -0.42 6.43 -10.29
C PRO A 41 0.93 6.51 -9.56
N GLN A 42 0.95 6.71 -8.23
CA GLN A 42 2.17 6.87 -7.44
C GLN A 42 2.53 5.63 -6.61
N VAL A 43 1.72 4.57 -6.66
CA VAL A 43 2.01 3.30 -5.98
C VAL A 43 3.32 2.72 -6.52
N GLY A 44 4.25 2.37 -5.62
CA GLY A 44 5.59 1.90 -6.00
C GLY A 44 6.62 3.01 -6.23
N THR A 45 6.33 4.26 -5.82
CA THR A 45 7.29 5.37 -5.85
C THR A 45 7.60 5.85 -4.43
N LEU A 46 8.82 6.34 -4.18
CA LEU A 46 9.24 6.85 -2.84
C LEU A 46 8.66 8.24 -2.54
N GLY A 47 8.46 9.06 -3.56
CA GLY A 47 8.08 10.47 -3.41
C GLY A 47 9.28 11.39 -3.18
N ALA A 48 9.02 12.56 -2.61
CA ALA A 48 10.02 13.60 -2.34
C ALA A 48 10.09 13.92 -0.83
N GLY A 49 11.03 14.78 -0.44
CA GLY A 49 11.29 15.09 0.97
C GLY A 49 12.32 14.13 1.54
N ASN A 50 12.10 13.64 2.75
CA ASN A 50 13.05 12.74 3.44
C ASN A 50 12.79 11.25 3.14
N HIS A 51 12.16 10.92 2.00
CA HIS A 51 11.90 9.54 1.60
C HIS A 51 12.98 9.04 0.64
N TYR A 52 13.64 7.93 0.97
CA TYR A 52 14.72 7.31 0.18
C TYR A 52 14.71 5.78 0.36
N ALA A 53 15.54 5.08 -0.41
CA ALA A 53 15.89 3.67 -0.22
C ALA A 53 17.41 3.55 -0.20
N GLU A 54 17.96 3.05 0.91
CA GLU A 54 19.39 2.87 1.18
C GLU A 54 19.66 1.46 1.70
#